data_AF-A0A7Y9HZU4-F1
#
_entry.id   AF-A0A7Y9HZU4-F1
#
_cell.length_a   1.000
_cell.length_b   1.000
_cell.length_c   1.000
_cell.angle_alpha   90.00
_cell.angle_beta   90.00
_cell.angle_gamma   90.00
#
_symmetry.space_group_name_H-M   'P 1'
#
loop_
_entity.id
_entity.type
_entity.pdbx_description
1 polymer ?
#
loop_
_entity_poly.entity_id
_entity_poly.type
_entity_poly.pdbx_seq_one_letter_code
_entity_poly.pdbx_strand_id
1 'polypeptide(L)'
;MRVGQEPKGIFASGIISSEPFLALRKGRTYHRVAITLDVLLNPDKQPILTLDILKTGNLAAQTWTPQASGISIRPELVDELEGVWQDFLNPE
;
A
#
# COMPACT_ATOMS: atom_id res chain seq x y z
N MET A 1 14.43 14.67 -2.71
CA MET A 1 13.30 13.76 -2.41
C MET A 1 13.61 13.01 -1.14
N ARG A 2 12.68 12.93 -0.19
CA ARG A 2 12.88 12.13 1.02
C ARG A 2 12.58 10.68 0.67
N VAL A 3 13.64 9.93 0.37
CA VAL A 3 13.57 8.46 0.25
C VAL A 3 13.07 7.92 1.59
N GLY A 4 12.10 7.01 1.56
CA GLY A 4 11.53 6.42 2.79
C GLY A 4 12.61 5.85 3.69
N GLN A 5 12.38 5.89 5.01
CA GLN A 5 13.21 5.17 5.97
C GLN A 5 12.84 3.68 5.93
N GLU A 6 13.78 2.81 6.28
CA GLU A 6 13.48 1.40 6.48
C GLU A 6 12.67 1.19 7.77
N PRO A 7 11.83 0.13 7.84
CA PRO A 7 11.55 -0.84 6.78
C PRO A 7 10.61 -0.30 5.68
N LYS A 8 10.80 -0.73 4.43
CA LYS A 8 9.93 -0.40 3.30
C LYS A 8 9.12 -1.61 2.83
N GLY A 9 7.83 -1.38 2.59
CA GLY A 9 6.91 -2.43 2.14
C GLY A 9 5.45 -2.06 2.37
N ILE A 10 4.59 -3.08 2.32
CA ILE A 10 3.16 -2.98 2.66
C ILE A 10 2.98 -3.34 4.13
N PHE A 11 2.30 -2.47 4.87
CA PHE A 11 2.03 -2.63 6.30
C PHE A 11 0.56 -2.42 6.65
N ALA A 12 -0.28 -2.12 5.66
CA ALA A 12 -1.69 -1.87 5.85
C ALA A 12 -2.46 -2.23 4.57
N SER A 13 -3.69 -2.68 4.75
CA SER A 13 -4.69 -2.90 3.71
C SER A 13 -5.99 -2.19 4.10
N GLY A 14 -6.91 -2.08 3.17
CA GLY A 14 -8.21 -1.48 3.43
C GLY A 14 -8.97 -1.12 2.17
N ILE A 15 -10.08 -0.42 2.36
CA ILE A 15 -11.01 -0.05 1.29
C ILE A 15 -11.23 1.46 1.23
N ILE A 16 -11.59 1.95 0.05
CA ILE A 16 -12.14 3.30 -0.13
C ILE A 16 -13.56 3.30 0.44
N SER A 17 -13.80 4.18 1.43
CA SER A 17 -15.06 4.23 2.17
C SER A 17 -15.88 5.49 1.88
N SER A 18 -15.51 6.27 0.87
CA SER A 18 -16.29 7.41 0.38
C SER A 18 -16.10 7.65 -1.10
N GLU A 19 -17.05 8.34 -1.72
CA GLU A 19 -16.81 9.00 -3.00
C GLU A 19 -15.72 10.09 -2.86
N PRO A 20 -15.02 10.46 -3.94
CA PRO A 20 -14.08 11.57 -3.93
C PRO A 20 -14.76 12.90 -3.56
N PHE A 21 -14.14 13.67 -2.66
CA PHE A 21 -14.64 14.98 -2.23
C PHE A 21 -13.54 16.02 -2.18
N LEU A 22 -13.93 17.29 -2.25
CA LEU A 22 -13.02 18.43 -2.13
C LEU A 22 -12.83 18.80 -0.66
N ALA A 23 -11.57 18.90 -0.23
CA ALA A 23 -11.20 19.28 1.13
C ALA A 23 -10.27 20.51 1.12
N LEU A 24 -10.60 21.50 1.95
CA LEU A 24 -9.79 22.70 2.13
C LEU A 24 -8.68 22.45 3.15
N ARG A 25 -7.42 22.72 2.77
CA ARG A 25 -6.27 22.70 3.69
C ARG A 25 -5.33 23.85 3.34
N LYS A 26 -5.01 24.69 4.33
CA LYS A 26 -4.08 25.83 4.17
C LYS A 26 -4.44 26.74 2.97
N GLY A 27 -5.74 27.02 2.80
CA GLY A 27 -6.24 27.90 1.73
C GLY A 27 -6.24 27.28 0.33
N ARG A 28 -5.96 25.98 0.19
CA ARG A 28 -6.00 25.24 -1.09
C ARG A 28 -6.95 24.07 -1.01
N THR A 29 -7.64 23.80 -2.10
CA THR A 29 -8.58 22.68 -2.23
C THR A 29 -7.88 21.47 -2.82
N TYR A 30 -8.15 20.29 -2.26
CA TYR A 30 -7.59 19.02 -2.69
C TYR A 30 -8.70 17.98 -2.84
N HIS A 31 -8.60 17.11 -3.84
CA HIS A 31 -9.42 15.91 -3.90
C HIS A 31 -8.95 14.91 -2.84
N ARG A 32 -9.90 14.30 -2.14
CA ARG A 32 -9.67 13.30 -1.09
C ARG A 32 -10.70 12.19 -1.19
N VAL A 33 -10.34 11.05 -0.63
CA VAL A 33 -11.25 9.95 -0.30
C VAL A 33 -11.05 9.60 1.17
N ALA A 34 -12.09 9.08 1.81
CA ALA A 34 -11.96 8.38 3.07
C ALA A 34 -11.54 6.93 2.80
N ILE A 35 -10.71 6.39 3.67
CA ILE A 35 -10.34 4.97 3.67
C ILE A 35 -10.69 4.36 5.02
N THR A 36 -11.05 3.09 5.01
CA THR A 36 -11.18 2.27 6.21
C THR A 36 -10.13 1.17 6.13
N LEU A 37 -9.30 1.05 7.16
CA LEU A 37 -8.26 0.03 7.24
C LEU A 37 -8.83 -1.23 7.92
N ASP A 38 -8.62 -2.37 7.29
CA ASP A 38 -8.90 -3.69 7.88
C ASP A 38 -7.67 -4.23 8.64
N VAL A 39 -6.47 -3.97 8.11
CA VAL A 39 -5.19 -4.31 8.73
C VAL A 39 -4.31 -3.07 8.80
N LEU A 40 -3.71 -2.85 9.98
CA LEU A 40 -2.72 -1.80 10.21
C LEU A 40 -1.64 -2.31 11.15
N LEU A 41 -0.47 -2.59 10.60
CA LEU A 41 0.70 -3.04 11.34
C LEU A 41 1.52 -1.83 11.79
N ASN A 42 2.24 -1.97 12.90
CA ASN A 42 3.24 -1.00 13.35
C ASN A 42 4.63 -1.41 12.82
N PRO A 43 5.21 -0.74 11.81
CA PRO A 43 6.49 -1.16 11.22
C PRO A 43 7.69 -1.08 12.17
N ASP A 44 7.59 -0.33 13.28
CA ASP A 44 8.64 -0.25 14.30
C ASP A 44 8.62 -1.45 15.25
N LYS A 45 7.53 -2.21 15.27
CA LYS A 45 7.28 -3.29 16.25
C LYS A 45 6.88 -4.62 15.63
N GLN A 46 6.35 -4.61 14.42
CA GLN A 46 5.79 -5.75 13.72
C GLN A 46 6.49 -5.87 12.36
N PRO A 47 6.71 -7.10 11.87
CA PRO A 47 7.17 -7.30 10.50
C PRO A 47 6.16 -6.68 9.53
N ILE A 48 6.65 -6.33 8.34
CA ILE A 48 5.82 -5.85 7.22
C ILE A 48 6.14 -6.67 5.98
N LEU A 49 5.25 -6.69 4.99
CA LEU A 49 5.52 -7.33 3.71
C LEU A 49 6.54 -6.50 2.94
N THR A 50 7.80 -6.92 2.96
CA THR A 50 8.94 -6.10 2.52
C THR A 50 8.96 -5.89 1.00
N LEU A 51 9.61 -4.81 0.57
CA LEU A 51 9.87 -4.57 -0.86
C LEU A 51 10.64 -5.70 -1.53
N ASP A 52 11.47 -6.44 -0.80
CA ASP A 52 12.23 -7.55 -1.38
C ASP A 52 11.28 -8.67 -1.83
N ILE A 53 10.26 -9.00 -1.01
CA ILE A 53 9.22 -9.97 -1.37
C ILE A 53 8.44 -9.49 -2.59
N LEU A 54 8.02 -8.21 -2.58
CA LEU A 54 7.27 -7.60 -3.69
C LEU A 54 8.03 -7.55 -5.02
N LYS A 55 9.36 -7.69 -4.99
CA LYS A 55 10.23 -7.72 -6.18
C LYS A 55 10.59 -9.13 -6.65
N THR A 56 9.90 -10.16 -6.16
CA THR A 56 10.04 -11.54 -6.62
C THR A 56 8.88 -11.93 -7.55
N GLY A 57 9.03 -13.06 -8.25
CA GLY A 57 7.94 -13.66 -9.03
C GLY A 57 7.30 -12.73 -10.06
N ASN A 58 5.98 -12.84 -10.22
CA ASN A 58 5.24 -11.96 -11.14
C ASN A 58 5.05 -10.56 -10.55
N LEU A 59 5.03 -10.43 -9.21
CA LEU A 59 4.95 -9.13 -8.52
C LEU A 59 6.08 -8.17 -8.92
N ALA A 60 7.23 -8.69 -9.35
CA ALA A 60 8.34 -7.90 -9.90
C ALA A 60 7.95 -7.06 -11.14
N ALA A 61 6.87 -7.41 -11.85
CA ALA A 61 6.36 -6.65 -12.98
C ALA A 61 5.65 -5.33 -12.58
N GLN A 62 5.32 -5.14 -11.30
CA GLN A 62 4.76 -3.91 -10.75
C GLN A 62 5.87 -2.91 -10.37
N THR A 63 5.67 -1.64 -10.71
CA THR A 63 6.52 -0.56 -10.21
C THR A 63 6.05 -0.14 -8.81
N TRP A 64 6.58 -0.78 -7.76
CA TRP A 64 6.14 -0.57 -6.36
C TRP A 64 6.54 0.77 -5.74
N THR A 65 7.61 1.41 -6.23
CA THR A 65 8.11 2.70 -5.71
C THR A 65 8.20 3.76 -6.79
N PRO A 66 7.08 4.17 -7.40
CA PRO A 66 7.07 5.24 -8.39
C PRO A 66 7.19 6.61 -7.71
N GLN A 67 7.43 7.64 -8.51
CA GLN A 67 7.53 9.01 -8.00
C GLN A 67 6.18 9.58 -7.54
N ALA A 68 5.08 9.08 -8.11
CA ALA A 68 3.73 9.42 -7.66
C ALA A 68 3.37 8.64 -6.39
N SER A 69 2.68 9.28 -5.44
CA SER A 69 2.32 8.69 -4.15
C SER A 69 1.15 7.69 -4.20
N GLY A 70 0.50 7.55 -5.35
CA GLY A 70 -0.62 6.62 -5.56
C GLY A 70 -0.51 5.98 -6.93
N ILE A 71 -0.73 4.67 -6.97
CA ILE A 71 -0.69 3.86 -8.19
C ILE A 71 -1.78 2.80 -8.16
N SER A 72 -2.22 2.44 -9.35
CA SER A 72 -2.99 1.21 -9.53
C SER A 72 -2.04 0.01 -9.53
N ILE A 73 -2.44 -1.04 -8.83
CA ILE A 73 -1.84 -2.37 -8.98
C ILE A 73 -2.31 -2.91 -10.34
N ARG A 74 -1.41 -3.54 -11.10
CA ARG A 74 -1.78 -4.22 -12.35
C ARG A 74 -2.88 -5.25 -12.09
N PRO A 75 -3.98 -5.28 -12.87
CA PRO A 75 -5.09 -6.18 -12.64
C PRO A 75 -4.69 -7.66 -12.54
N GLU A 76 -3.74 -8.08 -13.38
CA GLU A 76 -3.22 -9.45 -13.41
C GLU A 76 -2.40 -9.85 -12.17
N LEU A 77 -2.04 -8.90 -11.31
CA LEU A 77 -1.25 -9.14 -10.09
C LEU A 77 -2.08 -9.03 -8.80
N VAL A 78 -3.36 -8.67 -8.89
CA VAL A 78 -4.21 -8.40 -7.71
C VAL A 78 -4.37 -9.66 -6.85
N ASP A 79 -4.75 -10.78 -7.47
CA ASP A 79 -4.98 -12.03 -6.74
C ASP A 79 -3.69 -12.61 -6.13
N GLU A 80 -2.56 -12.49 -6.85
CA GLU A 80 -1.25 -12.93 -6.34
C GLU A 80 -0.79 -12.07 -5.16
N LEU A 81 -0.96 -10.75 -5.24
CA LEU A 81 -0.63 -9.85 -4.13
C LEU A 81 -1.47 -10.14 -2.90
N GLU A 82 -2.77 -10.37 -3.08
CA GLU A 82 -3.69 -10.72 -1.99
C GLU A 82 -3.25 -12.03 -1.32
N GLY A 83 -2.94 -13.06 -2.10
CA GLY A 83 -2.43 -14.34 -1.57
C GLY A 83 -1.16 -14.16 -0.73
N VAL A 84 -0.16 -13.45 -1.28
CA VAL A 84 1.10 -13.16 -0.56
C VAL A 84 0.85 -12.36 0.72
N TRP A 85 -0.10 -11.42 0.70
CA TRP A 85 -0.47 -10.65 1.89
C TRP A 85 -1.14 -11.52 2.96
N GLN A 86 -2.07 -12.39 2.58
CA GLN A 86 -2.75 -13.30 3.52
C GLN A 86 -1.79 -14.32 4.12
N ASP A 87 -0.91 -14.92 3.32
CA ASP A 87 0.13 -15.83 3.79
C ASP A 87 1.09 -15.13 4.77
N PHE A 88 1.43 -13.88 4.48
CA PHE A 88 2.26 -13.07 5.36
C PHE A 88 1.60 -12.77 6.72
N LEU A 89 0.28 -12.51 6.73
CA LEU A 89 -0.47 -12.24 7.96
C LEU A 89 -0.76 -13.49 8.78
N ASN A 90 -0.84 -14.65 8.13
CA ASN A 90 -1.21 -15.92 8.75
C ASN A 90 -0.19 -17.03 8.39
N PRO A 91 1.08 -16.92 8.82
CA PRO A 91 2.05 -17.97 8.61
C PRO A 91 1.63 -19.22 9.41
N GLU A 92 1.56 -20.39 8.76
CA GLU A 92 1.29 -21.69 9.41
C GLU A 92 2.29 -22.03 10.53
#